data_AF-G2TJL7-F1
#
_entry.id   AF-G2TJL7-F1
#
_cell.length_a   1.000
_cell.length_b   1.000
_cell.length_c   1.000
_cell.angle_alpha   90.00
_cell.angle_beta   90.00
_cell.angle_gamma   90.00
#
_symmetry.space_group_name_H-M   'P 1'
#
loop_
_entity.id
_entity.type
_entity.pdbx_description
1 polymer ?
#
loop_
_entity_poly.entity_id
_entity_poly.type
_entity_poly.pdbx_seq_one_letter_code
_entity_poly.pdbx_strand_id
1 'polypeptide(L)'
;MGDFHATTIFAIRHNGKSAMAGDGQVTLGNSVVMKNTAKKVRRLFNGKVLAGFAGSVADAFTLSEMFEGKLQEYNGNLTRAAVELAKMWRSDKVLRKLEAMLIVMDENNLLLVSGTGEVIEPDDGILAIGSGGNYALAAGRALKRHAAENFTAKEIARASLEIASEICVFTNSNIIVEEL
;
A
#
# COMPACT_ATOMS: atom_id res chain seq x y z
N MET A 1 14.58 -13.39 -17.18
CA MET A 1 13.37 -14.22 -17.39
C MET A 1 12.64 -14.25 -16.05
N GLY A 2 11.46 -13.64 -15.95
CA GLY A 2 10.54 -13.90 -14.83
C GLY A 2 10.34 -12.80 -13.77
N ASP A 3 10.31 -11.51 -14.13
CA ASP A 3 9.87 -10.47 -13.19
C ASP A 3 8.34 -10.48 -13.07
N PHE A 4 7.83 -10.37 -11.85
CA PHE A 4 6.40 -10.22 -11.58
C PHE A 4 6.07 -8.73 -11.45
N HIS A 5 5.05 -8.27 -12.17
CA HIS A 5 4.49 -6.94 -11.92
C HIS A 5 3.65 -6.97 -10.65
N ALA A 6 3.83 -5.93 -9.83
CA ALA A 6 3.13 -5.79 -8.57
C ALA A 6 1.71 -5.24 -8.79
N THR A 7 0.75 -5.76 -8.03
CA THR A 7 -0.55 -5.14 -7.78
C THR A 7 -0.40 -3.66 -7.42
N THR A 8 -1.40 -2.86 -7.76
CA THR A 8 -1.52 -1.47 -7.38
C THR A 8 -2.22 -1.35 -6.04
N ILE A 9 -1.62 -0.56 -5.14
CA ILE A 9 -2.18 -0.27 -3.82
C ILE A 9 -2.30 1.24 -3.67
N PHE A 10 -3.42 1.68 -3.12
CA PHE A 10 -3.73 3.07 -2.87
C PHE A 10 -4.21 3.23 -1.43
N ALA A 11 -3.73 4.25 -0.73
CA ALA A 11 -4.11 4.56 0.64
C ALA A 11 -4.43 6.05 0.78
N ILE A 12 -5.47 6.34 1.56
CA ILE A 12 -5.93 7.71 1.77
C ILE A 12 -6.44 7.91 3.19
N ARG A 13 -6.10 9.08 3.74
CA ARG A 13 -6.78 9.68 4.89
C ARG A 13 -7.62 10.86 4.43
N HIS A 14 -8.91 10.79 4.72
CA HIS A 14 -9.89 11.79 4.30
C HIS A 14 -10.99 11.94 5.35
N ASN A 15 -11.27 13.18 5.77
CA ASN A 15 -12.31 13.52 6.77
C ASN A 15 -12.27 12.65 8.05
N GLY A 16 -11.07 12.43 8.60
CA GLY A 16 -10.87 11.62 9.81
C GLY A 16 -11.09 10.12 9.62
N LYS A 17 -11.18 9.65 8.37
CA LYS A 17 -11.31 8.23 8.00
C LYS A 17 -10.10 7.77 7.21
N SER A 18 -9.75 6.51 7.41
CA SER A 18 -8.59 5.84 6.80
C SER A 18 -9.06 4.68 5.93
N ALA A 19 -8.66 4.68 4.67
CA ALA A 19 -8.95 3.59 3.74
C ALA A 19 -7.71 3.19 2.92
N MET A 20 -7.55 1.89 2.71
CA MET A 20 -6.54 1.33 1.82
C MET A 20 -7.19 0.35 0.87
N ALA A 21 -6.87 0.47 -0.41
CA ALA A 21 -7.37 -0.39 -1.46
C ALA A 21 -6.23 -1.04 -2.24
N GLY A 22 -6.50 -2.23 -2.78
CA GLY A 22 -5.58 -2.91 -3.68
C GLY A 22 -6.33 -3.67 -4.77
N ASP A 23 -5.76 -3.74 -5.96
CA ASP A 23 -6.26 -4.61 -7.02
C ASP A 23 -5.73 -6.05 -6.87
N GLY A 24 -6.26 -6.96 -7.68
CA GLY A 24 -5.97 -8.38 -7.57
C GLY A 24 -5.03 -8.94 -8.64
N GLN A 25 -4.55 -8.13 -9.60
CA GLN A 25 -3.80 -8.63 -10.74
C GLN A 25 -2.36 -9.03 -10.37
N VAL A 26 -1.96 -10.21 -10.80
CA VAL A 26 -0.56 -10.66 -10.78
C VAL A 26 -0.18 -11.02 -12.20
N THR A 27 0.78 -10.30 -12.76
CA THR A 27 1.29 -10.53 -14.11
C THR A 27 2.73 -11.05 -14.05
N LEU A 28 3.00 -12.16 -14.71
CA LEU A 28 4.33 -12.74 -14.89
C LEU A 28 4.92 -12.26 -16.23
N GLY A 29 6.16 -11.76 -16.18
CA GLY A 29 6.77 -11.09 -17.31
C GLY A 29 5.92 -9.89 -17.74
N ASN A 30 5.98 -9.50 -19.01
CA ASN A 30 5.31 -8.28 -19.47
C ASN A 30 3.90 -8.52 -20.05
N SER A 31 3.38 -9.74 -20.02
CA SER A 31 2.16 -10.07 -20.78
C SER A 31 1.28 -11.18 -20.23
N VAL A 32 1.74 -12.00 -19.27
CA VAL A 32 0.98 -13.19 -18.84
C VAL A 32 0.30 -12.93 -17.49
N VAL A 33 -1.02 -12.75 -17.50
CA VAL A 33 -1.82 -12.63 -16.26
C VAL A 33 -1.96 -14.00 -15.60
N MET A 34 -1.43 -14.14 -14.39
CA MET A 34 -1.40 -15.39 -13.62
C MET A 34 -2.55 -15.48 -12.60
N LYS A 35 -2.96 -14.35 -12.02
CA LYS A 35 -4.03 -14.29 -11.01
C LYS A 35 -4.74 -12.95 -11.08
N ASN A 36 -6.04 -12.97 -10.80
CA ASN A 36 -6.89 -11.77 -10.83
C ASN A 36 -7.39 -11.31 -9.46
N THR A 37 -7.17 -12.08 -8.40
CA THR A 37 -7.79 -11.90 -7.07
C THR A 37 -6.78 -11.95 -5.92
N ALA A 38 -5.56 -11.47 -6.14
CA ALA A 38 -4.59 -11.32 -5.06
C ALA A 38 -5.10 -10.38 -3.96
N LYS A 39 -4.71 -10.64 -2.71
CA LYS A 39 -5.02 -9.79 -1.56
C LYS A 39 -3.72 -9.36 -0.89
N LYS A 40 -3.28 -8.13 -1.17
CA LYS A 40 -2.02 -7.58 -0.62
C LYS A 40 -2.22 -6.42 0.36
N VAL A 41 -3.47 -6.11 0.69
CA VAL A 41 -3.83 -5.26 1.83
C VAL A 41 -4.19 -6.18 2.99
N ARG A 42 -3.63 -5.90 4.17
CA ARG A 42 -3.81 -6.70 5.38
C ARG A 42 -4.07 -5.81 6.59
N ARG A 43 -4.80 -6.37 7.54
CA ARG A 43 -4.98 -5.82 8.88
C ARG A 43 -3.91 -6.39 9.81
N LEU A 44 -3.24 -5.52 10.54
CA LEU A 44 -2.24 -5.84 11.56
C LEU A 44 -2.66 -5.25 12.90
N PHE A 45 -1.97 -5.66 13.96
CA PHE A 45 -2.09 -5.08 15.30
C PHE A 45 -3.53 -5.02 15.79
N ASN A 46 -4.17 -6.20 15.83
CA ASN A 46 -5.57 -6.38 16.22
C ASN A 46 -6.56 -5.56 15.40
N GLY A 47 -6.26 -5.35 14.10
CA GLY A 47 -7.14 -4.64 13.18
C GLY A 47 -7.03 -3.12 13.22
N LYS A 48 -6.11 -2.56 14.01
CA LYS A 48 -5.92 -1.11 14.17
C LYS A 48 -4.98 -0.48 13.14
N VAL A 49 -4.27 -1.32 12.38
CA VAL A 49 -3.31 -0.88 11.36
C VAL A 49 -3.61 -1.59 10.05
N LEU A 50 -3.58 -0.86 8.94
CA LEU A 50 -3.58 -1.43 7.59
C LEU A 50 -2.17 -1.40 7.02
N ALA A 51 -1.77 -2.50 6.38
CA ALA A 51 -0.51 -2.61 5.68
C ALA A 51 -0.75 -3.11 4.25
N GLY A 52 -0.09 -2.45 3.28
CA GLY A 52 -0.18 -2.74 1.86
C GLY A 52 1.19 -2.90 1.25
N PHE A 53 1.40 -3.99 0.51
CA PHE A 53 2.71 -4.32 -0.07
C PHE A 53 2.68 -4.54 -1.59
N ALA A 54 3.52 -3.82 -2.33
CA ALA A 54 3.65 -3.97 -3.79
C ALA A 54 4.90 -4.74 -4.19
N GLY A 55 4.93 -6.05 -3.89
CA GLY A 55 6.02 -6.95 -4.27
C GLY A 55 5.60 -8.43 -4.23
N SER A 56 6.56 -9.33 -4.03
CA SER A 56 6.26 -10.78 -3.94
C SER A 56 5.41 -11.12 -2.71
N VAL A 57 4.68 -12.23 -2.75
CA VAL A 57 3.86 -12.66 -1.61
C VAL A 57 4.74 -13.03 -0.40
N ALA A 58 5.90 -13.65 -0.64
CA ALA A 58 6.82 -14.06 0.43
C ALA A 58 7.36 -12.84 1.19
N ASP A 59 7.79 -11.81 0.46
CA ASP A 59 8.30 -10.58 1.07
C ASP A 59 7.20 -9.85 1.85
N ALA A 60 5.97 -9.85 1.33
CA ALA A 60 4.82 -9.26 2.00
C ALA A 60 4.58 -9.89 3.37
N PHE A 61 4.65 -11.22 3.47
CA PHE A 61 4.50 -11.94 4.72
C PHE A 61 5.62 -11.57 5.70
N THR A 62 6.88 -11.70 5.27
CA THR A 62 8.04 -11.41 6.12
C THR A 62 8.00 -9.98 6.66
N LEU A 63 7.78 -8.99 5.81
CA LEU A 63 7.76 -7.58 6.24
C LEU A 63 6.56 -7.25 7.12
N SER A 64 5.40 -7.88 6.88
CA SER A 64 4.23 -7.71 7.74
C SER A 64 4.47 -8.27 9.14
N GLU A 65 5.06 -9.47 9.26
CA GLU A 65 5.40 -10.09 10.55
C GLU A 65 6.45 -9.27 11.30
N MET A 66 7.50 -8.83 10.60
CA MET A 66 8.52 -7.95 11.16
C MET A 66 7.92 -6.65 11.66
N PHE A 67 7.03 -6.03 10.89
CA PHE A 67 6.37 -4.78 11.27
C PHE A 67 5.41 -4.98 12.45
N GLU A 68 4.65 -6.07 12.46
CA GLU A 68 3.75 -6.40 13.57
C GLU A 68 4.52 -6.63 14.87
N GLY A 69 5.68 -7.27 14.82
CA GLY A 69 6.59 -7.36 15.96
C GLY A 69 7.04 -5.98 16.46
N LYS A 70 7.37 -5.05 15.55
CA LYS A 70 7.74 -3.67 15.91
C LYS A 70 6.57 -2.88 16.48
N LEU A 71 5.35 -3.08 15.98
CA LEU A 71 4.15 -2.49 16.55
C LEU A 71 3.90 -2.99 17.98
N GLN A 72 4.11 -4.28 18.25
CA GLN A 72 4.01 -4.82 19.61
C GLN A 72 5.09 -4.24 20.53
N GLU A 73 6.35 -4.20 20.09
CA GLU A 73 7.49 -3.65 20.84
C GLU A 73 7.27 -2.18 21.25
N TYR A 74 6.68 -1.38 20.36
CA TYR A 74 6.44 0.04 20.58
C TYR A 74 5.00 0.41 20.91
N ASN A 75 4.21 -0.56 21.42
CA ASN A 75 2.83 -0.34 21.90
C ASN A 75 1.92 0.36 20.89
N GLY A 76 2.04 0.01 19.60
CA GLY A 76 1.21 0.54 18.53
C GLY A 76 1.64 1.91 18.00
N ASN A 77 2.81 2.44 18.39
CA ASN A 77 3.34 3.68 17.81
C ASN A 77 3.79 3.43 16.36
N LEU A 78 2.94 3.80 15.39
CA LEU A 78 3.16 3.54 13.97
C LEU A 78 4.45 4.16 13.45
N THR A 79 4.70 5.44 13.74
CA THR A 79 5.88 6.16 13.27
C THR A 79 7.17 5.54 13.80
N ARG A 80 7.21 5.21 15.10
CA ARG A 80 8.38 4.57 15.71
C ARG A 80 8.59 3.17 15.16
N ALA A 81 7.54 2.38 15.03
CA ALA A 81 7.62 1.04 14.44
C ALA A 81 8.12 1.08 12.99
N ALA A 82 7.67 2.08 12.20
CA ALA A 82 8.07 2.24 10.80
C ALA A 82 9.55 2.60 10.67
N VAL A 83 10.06 3.51 11.51
CA VAL A 83 11.48 3.87 11.55
C VAL A 83 12.36 2.68 11.93
N GLU A 84 11.95 1.91 12.94
CA GLU A 84 12.73 0.75 13.37
C GLU A 84 12.68 -0.40 12.35
N LEU A 85 11.55 -0.60 11.68
CA LEU A 85 11.46 -1.49 10.52
C LEU A 85 12.41 -1.03 9.41
N ALA A 86 12.40 0.25 9.05
CA ALA A 86 13.23 0.80 7.97
C ALA A 86 14.74 0.58 8.25
N LYS A 87 15.18 0.82 9.49
CA LYS A 87 16.56 0.56 9.93
C LYS A 87 16.95 -0.91 9.79
N MET A 88 16.08 -1.81 10.27
CA MET A 88 16.28 -3.25 10.20
C MET A 88 16.31 -3.74 8.74
N TRP A 89 15.35 -3.29 7.93
CA TRP A 89 15.23 -3.65 6.52
C TRP A 89 16.48 -3.22 5.73
N ARG A 90 16.98 -1.99 5.96
CA ARG A 90 18.20 -1.48 5.33
C ARG A 90 19.45 -2.28 5.70
N SER A 91 19.51 -2.77 6.94
CA SER A 91 20.67 -3.50 7.48
C SER A 91 20.73 -4.95 6.98
N ASP A 92 19.59 -5.54 6.66
CA ASP A 92 19.50 -6.91 6.16
C ASP A 92 20.02 -7.00 4.71
N LYS A 93 21.03 -7.86 4.50
CA LYS A 93 21.70 -8.01 3.19
C LYS A 93 20.79 -8.53 2.09
N VAL A 94 19.75 -9.30 2.45
CA VAL A 94 18.78 -9.90 1.55
C VAL A 94 17.64 -8.93 1.32
N LEU A 95 17.00 -8.46 2.39
CA LEU A 95 15.79 -7.64 2.28
C LEU A 95 16.06 -6.27 1.65
N ARG A 96 17.24 -5.66 1.84
CA ARG A 96 17.56 -4.36 1.24
C ARG A 96 17.59 -4.34 -0.29
N LYS A 97 17.66 -5.52 -0.92
CA LYS A 97 17.63 -5.65 -2.40
C LYS A 97 16.21 -5.69 -2.95
N LEU A 98 15.20 -5.75 -2.07
CA LEU A 98 13.82 -5.68 -2.48
C LEU A 98 13.53 -4.27 -3.00
N GLU A 99 13.05 -4.19 -4.24
CA GLU A 99 12.54 -2.95 -4.83
C GLU A 99 11.13 -2.61 -4.33
N ALA A 100 10.56 -3.46 -3.47
CA ALA A 100 9.21 -3.32 -2.98
C ALA A 100 9.09 -2.19 -1.95
N MET A 101 7.95 -1.51 -1.99
CA MET A 101 7.54 -0.51 -1.02
C MET A 101 6.40 -1.06 -0.16
N LEU A 102 6.35 -0.58 1.08
CA LEU A 102 5.32 -0.91 2.06
C LEU A 102 4.57 0.38 2.44
N ILE A 103 3.25 0.40 2.32
CA ILE A 103 2.41 1.44 2.91
C ILE A 103 1.84 0.90 4.22
N VAL A 104 1.92 1.68 5.29
CA VAL A 104 1.29 1.38 6.59
C VAL A 104 0.47 2.56 7.05
N MET A 105 -0.68 2.32 7.66
CA MET A 105 -1.52 3.39 8.18
C MET A 105 -2.32 2.96 9.40
N ASP A 106 -2.57 3.91 10.29
CA ASP A 106 -3.55 3.82 11.38
C ASP A 106 -4.63 4.91 11.19
N GLU A 107 -5.42 5.20 12.22
CA GLU A 107 -6.43 6.27 12.19
C GLU A 107 -5.81 7.67 12.00
N ASN A 108 -4.55 7.83 12.44
CA ASN A 108 -3.88 9.11 12.67
C ASN A 108 -2.71 9.40 11.74
N ASN A 109 -2.11 8.38 11.12
CA ASN A 109 -0.86 8.44 10.38
C ASN A 109 -0.92 7.56 9.13
N LEU A 110 -0.23 7.97 8.08
CA LEU A 110 -0.10 7.23 6.82
C LEU A 110 1.36 7.33 6.37
N LEU A 111 2.06 6.20 6.27
CA LEU A 111 3.49 6.17 6.04
C LEU A 111 3.85 5.21 4.90
N LEU A 112 4.85 5.59 4.10
CA LEU A 112 5.55 4.73 3.16
C LEU A 112 6.90 4.34 3.77
N VAL A 113 7.23 3.06 3.70
CA VAL A 113 8.51 2.49 4.15
C VAL A 113 9.17 1.74 3.00
N SER A 114 10.48 1.92 2.82
CA SER A 114 11.26 1.25 1.77
C SER A 114 12.48 0.51 2.31
N GLY A 115 12.98 -0.45 1.52
CA GLY A 115 14.22 -1.18 1.82
C GLY A 115 15.50 -0.32 1.81
N THR A 116 15.45 0.90 1.28
CA THR A 116 16.55 1.87 1.35
C THR A 116 16.64 2.56 2.72
N GLY A 117 15.65 2.35 3.59
CA GLY A 117 15.56 2.92 4.92
C GLY A 117 14.80 4.25 4.98
N GLU A 118 14.03 4.58 3.94
CA GLU A 118 13.19 5.78 3.92
C GLU A 118 11.88 5.54 4.66
N VAL A 119 11.41 6.56 5.38
CA VAL A 119 10.07 6.63 5.96
C VAL A 119 9.47 7.97 5.57
N ILE A 120 8.38 7.93 4.79
CA ILE A 120 7.80 9.12 4.18
C ILE A 120 6.33 9.23 4.59
N GLU A 121 5.96 10.39 5.13
CA GLU A 121 4.57 10.77 5.39
C GLU A 121 4.11 11.75 4.30
N PRO A 122 2.95 11.52 3.64
CA PRO A 122 2.46 12.42 2.60
C PRO A 122 1.78 13.66 3.20
N ASP A 123 2.11 14.85 2.69
CA ASP A 123 1.46 16.10 3.13
C ASP A 123 -0.05 16.14 2.83
N ASP A 124 -0.46 15.50 1.75
CA ASP A 124 -1.85 15.47 1.28
C ASP A 124 -2.62 14.24 1.77
N GLY A 125 -2.03 13.41 2.64
CA GLY A 125 -2.68 12.22 3.18
C GLY A 125 -3.03 11.17 2.14
N ILE A 126 -2.30 11.09 1.01
CA ILE A 126 -2.48 10.07 -0.02
C ILE A 126 -1.14 9.39 -0.34
N LEU A 127 -1.12 8.07 -0.43
CA LEU A 127 -0.01 7.29 -0.97
C LEU A 127 -0.51 6.26 -1.98
N ALA A 128 0.32 5.94 -2.96
CA ALA A 128 0.08 4.83 -3.87
C ALA A 128 1.40 4.16 -4.26
N ILE A 129 1.37 2.84 -4.45
CA ILE A 129 2.51 2.02 -4.86
C ILE A 129 2.07 0.95 -5.86
N GLY A 130 3.03 0.31 -6.52
CA GLY A 130 2.79 -0.74 -7.51
C GLY A 130 2.60 -0.24 -8.93
N SER A 131 2.25 -1.14 -9.85
CA SER A 131 2.36 -0.90 -11.29
C SER A 131 1.51 0.29 -11.79
N GLY A 132 0.32 0.45 -11.24
CA GLY A 132 -0.61 1.54 -11.55
C GLY A 132 -0.60 2.68 -10.53
N GLY A 133 0.37 2.71 -9.62
CA GLY A 133 0.36 3.62 -8.46
C GLY A 133 0.26 5.09 -8.85
N ASN A 134 0.98 5.51 -9.90
CA ASN A 134 0.96 6.90 -10.36
C ASN A 134 -0.41 7.33 -10.91
N TYR A 135 -1.13 6.43 -11.60
CA TYR A 135 -2.47 6.73 -12.11
C TYR A 135 -3.47 6.85 -10.96
N ALA A 136 -3.41 5.92 -10.00
CA ALA A 136 -4.24 5.96 -8.80
C ALA A 136 -3.97 7.21 -7.95
N LEU A 137 -2.70 7.59 -7.79
CA LEU A 137 -2.29 8.79 -7.06
C LEU A 137 -2.86 10.06 -7.70
N ALA A 138 -2.75 10.18 -9.02
CA ALA A 138 -3.30 11.31 -9.76
C ALA A 138 -4.83 11.40 -9.62
N ALA A 139 -5.53 10.27 -9.79
CA ALA A 139 -6.98 10.19 -9.64
C ALA A 139 -7.45 10.55 -8.23
N GLY A 140 -6.83 9.96 -7.21
CA GLY A 140 -7.18 10.20 -5.81
C GLY A 140 -6.93 11.64 -5.38
N ARG A 141 -5.83 12.26 -5.83
CA ARG A 141 -5.55 13.69 -5.59
C ARG A 141 -6.59 14.59 -6.24
N ALA A 142 -7.00 14.28 -7.48
CA ALA A 142 -8.04 15.04 -8.16
C ALA A 142 -9.39 14.94 -7.44
N LEU A 143 -9.80 13.72 -7.07
CA LEU A 143 -11.04 13.48 -6.31
C LEU A 143 -11.02 14.17 -4.95
N LYS A 144 -9.93 14.05 -4.19
CA LYS A 144 -9.78 14.72 -2.89
C LYS A 144 -9.82 16.24 -3.01
N ARG A 145 -9.28 16.81 -4.09
CA ARG A 145 -9.25 18.28 -4.29
C ARG A 145 -10.58 18.85 -4.77
N HIS A 146 -11.28 18.15 -5.65
CA HIS A 146 -12.42 18.72 -6.38
C HIS A 146 -13.78 18.09 -6.03
N ALA A 147 -13.78 16.94 -5.36
CA ALA A 147 -14.99 16.21 -4.99
C ALA A 147 -14.98 15.78 -3.51
N ALA A 148 -14.18 16.45 -2.67
CA ALA A 148 -13.94 16.07 -1.27
C ALA A 148 -15.22 15.94 -0.42
N GLU A 149 -16.23 16.77 -0.68
CA GLU A 149 -17.50 16.78 0.06
C GLU A 149 -18.44 15.63 -0.34
N ASN A 150 -18.26 15.07 -1.53
CA ASN A 150 -19.15 14.06 -2.11
C ASN A 150 -18.64 12.63 -1.93
N PHE A 151 -17.41 12.45 -1.46
CA PHE A 151 -16.77 11.14 -1.39
C PHE A 151 -16.16 10.88 -0.01
N THR A 152 -16.38 9.69 0.49
CA THR A 152 -15.70 9.11 1.66
C THR A 152 -14.30 8.60 1.29
N ALA A 153 -13.44 8.36 2.29
CA ALA A 153 -12.11 7.78 2.08
C ALA A 153 -12.17 6.47 1.27
N LYS A 154 -13.13 5.59 1.57
CA LYS A 154 -13.36 4.33 0.87
C LYS A 154 -13.73 4.51 -0.59
N GLU A 155 -14.63 5.43 -0.88
CA GLU A 155 -15.09 5.68 -2.25
C GLU A 155 -13.96 6.30 -3.08
N ILE A 156 -13.18 7.22 -2.51
CA ILE A 156 -11.98 7.75 -3.19
C ILE A 156 -10.98 6.62 -3.43
N ALA A 157 -10.72 5.75 -2.45
CA ALA A 157 -9.77 4.66 -2.61
C ALA A 157 -10.19 3.66 -3.70
N ARG A 158 -11.48 3.32 -3.75
CA ARG A 158 -12.07 2.49 -4.80
C ARG A 158 -11.97 3.15 -6.17
N ALA A 159 -12.49 4.37 -6.31
CA ALA A 159 -12.52 5.10 -7.58
C ALA A 159 -11.11 5.36 -8.14
N SER A 160 -10.13 5.61 -7.27
CA SER A 160 -8.73 5.81 -7.67
C SER A 160 -8.14 4.57 -8.33
N LEU A 161 -8.45 3.38 -7.80
CA LEU A 161 -8.02 2.12 -8.42
C LEU A 161 -8.85 1.73 -9.64
N GLU A 162 -10.14 2.07 -9.68
CA GLU A 162 -10.97 1.87 -10.88
C GLU A 162 -10.38 2.64 -12.07
N ILE A 163 -10.05 3.93 -11.89
CA ILE A 163 -9.36 4.73 -12.91
C ILE A 163 -8.00 4.14 -13.28
N ALA A 164 -7.22 3.68 -12.29
CA ALA A 164 -5.95 3.03 -12.57
C ALA A 164 -6.11 1.74 -13.39
N SER A 165 -7.19 0.97 -13.16
CA SER A 165 -7.48 -0.26 -13.91
C SER A 165 -7.93 -0.02 -15.35
N GLU A 166 -8.50 1.16 -15.64
CA GLU A 166 -8.89 1.54 -16.99
C GLU A 166 -7.69 2.00 -17.85
N ILE A 167 -6.58 2.38 -17.20
CA ILE A 167 -5.39 2.94 -17.87
C ILE A 167 -4.22 1.95 -17.86
N CYS A 168 -3.94 1.31 -16.72
CA CYS A 168 -2.77 0.48 -16.51
C CYS A 168 -3.08 -0.99 -16.84
N VAL A 169 -2.41 -1.54 -17.85
CA VAL A 169 -2.53 -2.96 -18.24
C VAL A 169 -2.13 -3.97 -17.15
N PHE A 170 -1.47 -3.51 -16.09
CA PHE A 170 -1.05 -4.32 -14.94
C PHE A 170 -1.94 -4.15 -13.71
N THR A 171 -3.08 -3.45 -13.82
CA THR A 171 -4.06 -3.23 -12.75
C THR A 171 -5.43 -3.66 -13.23
N ASN A 172 -6.16 -4.45 -12.45
CA ASN A 172 -7.53 -4.86 -12.80
C ASN A 172 -8.61 -4.24 -11.90
N SER A 173 -9.87 -4.51 -12.24
CA SER A 173 -11.05 -4.03 -11.52
C SER A 173 -11.45 -4.91 -10.31
N ASN A 174 -10.68 -5.95 -9.99
CA ASN A 174 -10.92 -6.79 -8.80
C ASN A 174 -10.37 -6.10 -7.55
N ILE A 175 -11.08 -5.06 -7.11
CA ILE A 175 -10.60 -4.14 -6.08
C ILE A 175 -11.16 -4.49 -4.71
N ILE A 176 -10.26 -4.64 -3.74
CA ILE A 176 -10.56 -4.81 -2.32
C ILE A 176 -10.24 -3.50 -1.61
N VAL A 177 -11.14 -3.08 -0.73
CA VAL A 177 -10.96 -1.88 0.10
C VAL A 177 -11.12 -2.27 1.56
N GLU A 178 -10.13 -1.89 2.37
CA GLU A 178 -10.13 -2.04 3.82
C GLU A 178 -10.20 -0.64 4.46
N GLU A 179 -10.96 -0.52 5.56
CA GLU A 179 -11.15 0.71 6.32
C GLU A 179 -10.78 0.52 7.80
N LEU A 180 -10.34 1.58 8.46
CA LEU A 180 -10.21 1.65 9.92
C LEU A 180 -11.37 2.43 10.54
#